data_AF-A0A7Y5HGF8-F1
#
_entry.id   AF-A0A7Y5HGF8-F1
#
_cell.length_a   1.000
_cell.length_b   1.000
_cell.length_c   1.000
_cell.angle_alpha   90.00
_cell.angle_beta   90.00
_cell.angle_gamma   90.00
#
_symmetry.space_group_name_H-M   'P 1'
#
loop_
_entity.id
_entity.type
_entity.pdbx_description
1 polymer ?
#
loop_
_entity_poly.entity_id
_entity_poly.type
_entity_poly.pdbx_seq_one_letter_code
_entity_poly.pdbx_strand_id
1 'polypeptide(L)'
;MPSKLVVDRQKSAQAVIAAGETNASLIADELQKLLAPHLRKSEQIPDIDLLIDLVARYLATSTDSMIAADEKNLRELADDEAARNARDEAAAALYASVGDLREWLTALYGTAALRTLGFSGPTPQEPVALSRYAGEIIAALTGVKLPKPKRAGIKWDPADTVAELRSARDALDGHLAGIAREVREAQGTLAAKNAAMAEHDERFARTAGFYAGLFRLAGQADLADKVRPSPRRAGQIEDADEPLSGPRASSPPPLT
;
A
#
# COMPACT_ATOMS: atom_id res chain seq x y z
N MET A 1 -9.62 4.48 7.02
CA MET A 1 -10.87 4.66 6.26
C MET A 1 -10.73 3.98 4.91
N PRO A 2 -11.80 3.37 4.34
CA PRO A 2 -11.78 2.75 3.02
C PRO A 2 -11.30 3.71 1.93
N SER A 3 -10.61 3.19 0.92
CA SER A 3 -10.19 3.98 -0.23
C SER A 3 -11.42 4.48 -1.02
N LYS A 4 -11.54 5.80 -1.21
CA LYS A 4 -12.62 6.39 -2.01
C LYS A 4 -12.75 5.73 -3.39
N LEU A 5 -11.61 5.46 -4.04
CA LEU A 5 -11.57 4.82 -5.36
C LEU A 5 -12.18 3.41 -5.38
N VAL A 6 -12.07 2.67 -4.27
CA VAL A 6 -12.62 1.32 -4.12
C VAL A 6 -14.11 1.40 -3.83
N VAL A 7 -14.52 2.35 -2.97
CA VAL A 7 -15.94 2.59 -2.66
C VAL A 7 -16.73 2.99 -3.90
N ASP A 8 -16.20 3.89 -4.74
CA ASP A 8 -16.90 4.35 -5.95
C ASP A 8 -17.07 3.21 -6.98
N ARG A 9 -16.07 2.33 -7.11
CA ARG A 9 -16.14 1.11 -7.94
C ARG A 9 -17.13 0.10 -7.39
N GLN A 10 -17.09 -0.16 -6.09
CA GLN A 10 -18.02 -1.06 -5.41
C GLN A 10 -19.47 -0.63 -5.66
N LYS A 11 -19.78 0.66 -5.49
CA LYS A 11 -21.13 1.20 -5.77
C LYS A 11 -21.55 0.97 -7.22
N SER A 12 -20.65 1.23 -8.16
CA SER A 12 -20.91 1.03 -9.59
C SER A 12 -21.14 -0.45 -9.92
N ALA A 13 -20.31 -1.34 -9.38
CA ALA A 13 -20.45 -2.78 -9.56
C ALA A 13 -21.77 -3.30 -8.97
N GLN A 14 -22.15 -2.84 -7.78
CA GLN A 14 -23.43 -3.18 -7.15
C GLN A 14 -24.62 -2.72 -8.00
N ALA A 15 -24.56 -1.53 -8.60
CA ALA A 15 -25.61 -1.05 -9.50
C ALA A 15 -25.75 -1.94 -10.75
N VAL A 16 -24.63 -2.35 -11.37
CA VAL A 16 -24.63 -3.24 -12.54
C VAL A 16 -25.13 -4.65 -12.18
N ILE A 17 -24.68 -5.21 -11.06
CA ILE A 17 -25.14 -6.51 -10.54
C ILE A 17 -26.65 -6.47 -10.31
N ALA A 18 -27.14 -5.48 -9.56
CA ALA A 18 -28.56 -5.33 -9.26
C ALA A 18 -29.41 -5.14 -10.52
N ALA A 19 -28.90 -4.41 -11.52
CA ALA A 19 -29.59 -4.27 -12.80
C ALA A 19 -29.73 -5.60 -13.54
N GLY A 20 -28.70 -6.46 -13.52
CA GLY A 20 -28.78 -7.82 -14.06
C GLY A 20 -29.79 -8.67 -13.32
N GLU A 21 -29.64 -8.81 -11.99
CA GLU A 21 -30.47 -9.68 -11.15
C GLU A 21 -31.95 -9.27 -11.15
N THR A 22 -32.23 -7.97 -11.06
CA THR A 22 -33.61 -7.46 -11.00
C THR A 22 -34.37 -7.67 -12.30
N ASN A 23 -33.66 -7.65 -13.44
CA ASN A 23 -34.29 -7.70 -14.76
C ASN A 23 -34.05 -9.03 -15.48
N ALA A 24 -33.42 -10.02 -14.85
CA ALA A 24 -33.03 -11.29 -15.47
C ALA A 24 -34.20 -11.95 -16.20
N SER A 25 -35.29 -12.24 -15.49
CA SER A 25 -36.45 -12.93 -16.06
C SER A 25 -37.15 -12.13 -17.15
N LEU A 26 -37.27 -10.81 -17.00
CA LEU A 26 -37.82 -9.94 -18.05
C LEU A 26 -36.99 -10.05 -19.34
N ILE A 27 -35.67 -10.00 -19.21
CA ILE A 27 -34.74 -10.06 -20.34
C ILE A 27 -34.76 -11.46 -20.96
N ALA A 28 -34.79 -12.52 -20.14
CA ALA A 28 -34.90 -13.89 -20.62
C ALA A 28 -36.19 -14.12 -21.43
N ASP A 29 -37.33 -13.62 -20.93
CA ASP A 29 -38.62 -13.72 -21.62
C ASP A 29 -38.61 -13.01 -22.98
N GLU A 30 -38.10 -11.77 -23.04
CA GLU A 30 -38.02 -11.00 -24.29
C GLU A 30 -37.07 -11.64 -25.30
N LEU A 31 -35.92 -12.13 -24.86
CA LEU A 31 -34.98 -12.83 -25.74
C LEU A 31 -35.52 -14.18 -26.19
N GLN A 32 -36.25 -14.89 -25.35
CA GLN A 32 -36.94 -16.12 -25.75
C GLN A 32 -37.95 -15.84 -26.86
N LYS A 33 -38.78 -14.80 -26.73
CA LYS A 33 -39.72 -14.38 -27.79
C LYS A 33 -38.99 -14.02 -29.09
N LEU A 34 -37.86 -13.31 -28.99
CA LEU A 34 -37.08 -12.86 -30.14
C LEU A 34 -36.37 -14.02 -30.86
N LEU A 35 -35.77 -14.94 -30.11
CA LEU A 35 -34.88 -15.97 -30.66
C LEU A 35 -35.58 -17.30 -30.99
N ALA A 36 -36.71 -17.60 -30.33
CA ALA A 36 -37.45 -18.86 -30.56
C ALA A 36 -37.79 -19.12 -32.04
N PRO A 37 -38.21 -18.12 -32.86
CA PRO A 37 -38.50 -18.34 -34.27
C PRO A 37 -37.28 -18.78 -35.11
N HIS A 38 -36.07 -18.61 -34.59
CA HIS A 38 -34.82 -18.91 -35.30
C HIS A 38 -34.21 -20.26 -34.91
N LEU A 39 -34.81 -21.00 -33.98
CA LEU A 39 -34.34 -22.32 -33.57
C LEU A 39 -34.46 -23.34 -34.71
N ARG A 40 -33.40 -24.13 -34.89
CA ARG A 40 -33.44 -25.31 -35.77
C ARG A 40 -34.03 -26.50 -35.04
N LYS A 41 -34.33 -27.56 -35.80
CA LYS A 41 -34.82 -28.82 -35.25
C LYS A 41 -33.84 -29.34 -34.19
N SER A 42 -34.38 -29.67 -33.01
CA SER A 42 -33.63 -30.17 -31.84
C SER A 42 -32.76 -29.13 -31.11
N GLU A 43 -32.82 -27.85 -31.45
CA GLU A 43 -32.20 -26.78 -30.66
C GLU A 43 -33.17 -26.28 -29.56
N GLN A 44 -32.62 -25.79 -28.46
CA GLN A 44 -33.35 -25.14 -27.36
C GLN A 44 -32.71 -23.79 -27.07
N ILE A 45 -33.49 -22.84 -26.57
CA ILE A 45 -32.95 -21.57 -26.07
C ILE A 45 -32.10 -21.87 -24.83
N PRO A 46 -30.90 -21.29 -24.71
CA PRO A 46 -30.08 -21.40 -23.51
C PRO A 46 -30.81 -20.85 -22.27
N ASP A 47 -30.42 -21.29 -21.08
CA ASP A 47 -30.90 -20.70 -19.83
C ASP A 47 -30.29 -19.29 -19.64
N ILE A 48 -31.02 -18.28 -20.10
CA ILE A 48 -30.57 -16.88 -20.11
C ILE A 48 -30.54 -16.32 -18.68
N ASP A 49 -31.50 -16.71 -17.84
CA ASP A 49 -31.55 -16.31 -16.42
C ASP A 49 -30.29 -16.79 -15.70
N LEU A 50 -29.96 -18.07 -15.83
CA LEU A 50 -28.73 -18.61 -15.25
C LEU A 50 -27.48 -17.92 -15.80
N LEU A 51 -27.45 -17.58 -17.09
CA LEU A 51 -26.31 -16.87 -17.68
C LEU A 51 -26.13 -15.49 -17.05
N ILE A 52 -27.22 -14.72 -16.86
CA ILE A 52 -27.19 -13.40 -16.20
C ILE A 52 -26.68 -13.56 -14.76
N ASP A 53 -27.22 -14.52 -14.00
CA ASP A 53 -26.80 -14.80 -12.62
C ASP A 53 -25.31 -15.14 -12.53
N LEU A 54 -24.78 -15.95 -13.45
CA LEU A 54 -23.37 -16.32 -13.47
C LEU A 54 -22.47 -15.11 -13.76
N VAL A 55 -22.89 -14.22 -14.67
CA VAL A 55 -22.16 -12.98 -14.97
C VAL A 55 -22.20 -11.99 -13.80
N ALA A 56 -23.32 -11.92 -13.06
CA ALA A 56 -23.42 -11.15 -11.82
C ALA A 56 -22.42 -11.66 -10.77
N ARG A 57 -22.41 -12.98 -10.52
CA ARG A 57 -21.46 -13.62 -9.57
C ARG A 57 -20.00 -13.40 -9.99
N TYR A 58 -19.70 -13.46 -11.29
CA TYR A 58 -18.36 -13.21 -11.82
C TYR A 58 -17.84 -11.81 -11.48
N LEU A 59 -18.69 -10.78 -11.58
CA LEU A 59 -18.36 -9.41 -11.18
C LEU A 59 -18.28 -9.27 -9.65
N ALA A 60 -19.23 -9.86 -8.91
CA ALA A 60 -19.26 -9.83 -7.46
C ALA A 60 -17.95 -10.37 -6.85
N THR A 61 -17.45 -11.52 -7.33
CA THR A 61 -16.19 -12.11 -6.83
C THR A 61 -14.99 -11.17 -6.98
N SER A 62 -14.87 -10.43 -8.08
CA SER A 62 -13.79 -9.43 -8.23
C SER A 62 -13.98 -8.21 -7.36
N THR A 63 -15.23 -7.83 -7.08
CA THR A 63 -15.57 -6.73 -6.18
C THR A 63 -15.12 -7.06 -4.76
N ASP A 64 -15.44 -8.27 -4.28
CA ASP A 64 -15.01 -8.77 -2.96
C ASP A 64 -13.49 -8.86 -2.87
N SER A 65 -12.83 -9.35 -3.93
CA SER A 65 -11.37 -9.45 -4.00
C SER A 65 -10.69 -8.08 -3.91
N MET A 66 -11.23 -7.08 -4.61
CA MET A 66 -10.74 -5.69 -4.57
C MET A 66 -10.93 -5.08 -3.17
N ILE A 67 -12.09 -5.28 -2.53
CA ILE A 67 -12.36 -4.79 -1.17
C ILE A 67 -11.40 -5.43 -0.17
N ALA A 68 -11.25 -6.75 -0.20
CA ALA A 68 -10.36 -7.48 0.71
C ALA A 68 -8.89 -7.03 0.55
N ALA A 69 -8.45 -6.74 -0.68
CA ALA A 69 -7.11 -6.22 -0.93
C ALA A 69 -6.93 -4.78 -0.42
N ASP A 70 -7.95 -3.91 -0.53
CA ASP A 70 -7.94 -2.56 0.06
C ASP A 70 -7.84 -2.61 1.58
N GLU A 71 -8.67 -3.42 2.23
CA GLU A 71 -8.66 -3.59 3.68
C GLU A 71 -7.33 -4.15 4.19
N LYS A 72 -6.73 -5.10 3.45
CA LYS A 72 -5.41 -5.64 3.80
C LYS A 72 -4.33 -4.56 3.72
N ASN A 73 -4.32 -3.76 2.65
CA ASN A 73 -3.37 -2.66 2.49
C ASN A 73 -3.57 -1.57 3.58
N LEU A 74 -4.82 -1.27 3.95
CA LEU A 74 -5.10 -0.31 5.01
C LEU A 74 -4.64 -0.77 6.39
N ARG A 75 -4.80 -2.06 6.69
CA ARG A 75 -4.29 -2.66 7.94
C ARG A 75 -2.77 -2.57 8.00
N GLU A 76 -2.10 -2.94 6.92
CA GLU A 76 -0.64 -2.84 6.83
C GLU A 76 -0.13 -1.42 7.10
N LEU A 77 -0.76 -0.40 6.49
CA LEU A 77 -0.35 1.00 6.68
C LEU A 77 -0.70 1.57 8.07
N ALA A 78 -1.61 0.95 8.82
CA ALA A 78 -2.00 1.43 10.14
C ALA A 78 -0.92 1.15 11.20
N ASP A 79 -0.10 0.12 10.99
CA ASP A 79 0.92 -0.32 11.96
C ASP A 79 2.24 0.47 11.84
N ASP A 80 2.40 1.29 10.77
CA ASP A 80 3.59 2.09 10.47
C ASP A 80 3.99 3.07 11.61
N GLU A 81 3.01 3.62 12.34
CA GLU A 81 3.28 4.66 13.34
C GLU A 81 4.00 4.10 14.58
N ALA A 82 3.57 2.93 15.06
CA ALA A 82 4.17 2.30 16.23
C ALA A 82 5.64 1.91 15.97
N ALA A 83 5.93 1.38 14.78
CA ALA A 83 7.30 1.01 14.39
C ALA A 83 8.22 2.23 14.28
N ARG A 84 7.71 3.35 13.73
CA ARG A 84 8.47 4.61 13.66
C ARG A 84 8.75 5.18 15.05
N ASN A 85 7.75 5.19 15.94
CA ASN A 85 7.93 5.65 17.31
C ASN A 85 8.97 4.81 18.07
N ALA A 86 8.91 3.48 17.95
CA ALA A 86 9.88 2.59 18.59
C ALA A 86 11.32 2.81 18.08
N ARG A 87 11.50 3.03 16.77
CA ARG A 87 12.81 3.42 16.21
C ARG A 87 13.28 4.75 16.79
N ASP A 88 12.41 5.74 16.87
CA ASP A 88 12.78 7.09 17.32
C ASP A 88 13.13 7.12 18.81
N GLU A 89 12.42 6.35 19.64
CA GLU A 89 12.76 6.13 21.04
C GLU A 89 14.13 5.44 21.19
N ALA A 90 14.39 4.37 20.42
CA ALA A 90 15.69 3.69 20.44
C ALA A 90 16.82 4.60 19.93
N ALA A 91 16.57 5.42 18.92
CA ALA A 91 17.53 6.39 18.40
C ALA A 91 17.83 7.49 19.43
N ALA A 92 16.81 8.01 20.11
CA ALA A 92 16.98 8.99 21.18
C ALA A 92 17.78 8.42 22.36
N ALA A 93 17.49 7.18 22.76
CA ALA A 93 18.23 6.49 23.81
C ALA A 93 19.72 6.30 23.44
N LEU A 94 20.01 5.83 22.23
CA LEU A 94 21.39 5.68 21.76
C LEU A 94 22.11 7.03 21.65
N TYR A 95 21.42 8.06 21.15
CA TYR A 95 21.97 9.41 21.04
C TYR A 95 22.37 9.96 22.40
N ALA A 96 21.50 9.80 23.41
CA ALA A 96 21.77 10.20 24.79
C ALA A 96 22.99 9.45 25.34
N SER A 97 23.03 8.12 25.22
CA SER A 97 24.17 7.31 25.72
C SER A 97 25.50 7.70 25.07
N VAL A 98 25.51 7.99 23.75
CA VAL A 98 26.72 8.47 23.06
C VAL A 98 27.12 9.88 23.51
N GLY A 99 26.14 10.74 23.77
CA GLY A 99 26.33 12.08 24.32
C GLY A 99 26.96 12.05 25.71
N ASP A 100 26.36 11.32 26.64
CA ASP A 100 26.83 11.15 28.02
C ASP A 100 28.25 10.60 28.05
N LEU A 101 28.52 9.58 27.23
CA LEU A 101 29.86 9.03 27.11
C LEU A 101 30.86 10.07 26.61
N ARG A 102 30.50 10.88 25.60
CA ARG A 102 31.37 11.94 25.09
C ARG A 102 31.71 12.94 26.19
N GLU A 103 30.71 13.43 26.92
CA GLU A 103 30.92 14.39 28.01
C GLU A 103 31.86 13.83 29.06
N TRP A 104 31.63 12.58 29.44
CA TRP A 104 32.38 11.93 30.49
C TRP A 104 33.84 11.62 30.08
N LEU A 105 34.07 11.12 28.86
CA LEU A 105 35.41 10.92 28.31
C LEU A 105 36.14 12.25 28.09
N THR A 106 35.42 13.32 27.75
CA THR A 106 35.98 14.67 27.67
C THR A 106 36.51 15.11 29.03
N ALA A 107 35.77 14.87 30.10
CA ALA A 107 36.18 15.21 31.46
C ALA A 107 37.40 14.41 31.94
N LEU A 108 37.52 13.14 31.53
CA LEU A 108 38.61 12.24 31.95
C LEU A 108 39.90 12.42 31.15
N TYR A 109 39.80 12.53 29.82
CA TYR A 109 40.97 12.49 28.92
C TYR A 109 41.18 13.79 28.15
N GLY A 110 40.18 14.67 28.12
CA GLY A 110 40.19 15.90 27.33
C GLY A 110 39.82 15.68 25.86
N THR A 111 39.50 16.77 25.18
CA THR A 111 39.00 16.77 23.80
C THR A 111 39.95 16.14 22.78
N ALA A 112 41.27 16.32 22.95
CA ALA A 112 42.27 15.75 22.05
C ALA A 112 42.25 14.21 22.00
N ALA A 113 41.88 13.56 23.10
CA ALA A 113 41.81 12.10 23.18
C ALA A 113 40.51 11.52 22.56
N LEU A 114 39.47 12.33 22.37
CA LEU A 114 38.19 11.85 21.84
C LEU A 114 38.29 11.32 20.40
N ARG A 115 39.11 11.97 19.56
CA ARG A 115 39.31 11.52 18.17
C ARG A 115 39.92 10.12 18.10
N THR A 116 40.83 9.79 19.03
CA THR A 116 41.41 8.44 19.12
C THR A 116 40.44 7.40 19.68
N LEU A 117 39.34 7.84 20.30
CA LEU A 117 38.28 7.00 20.86
C LEU A 117 37.05 6.91 19.92
N GLY A 118 37.24 7.25 18.64
CA GLY A 118 36.19 7.13 17.61
C GLY A 118 35.24 8.33 17.52
N PHE A 119 35.40 9.37 18.34
CA PHE A 119 34.56 10.57 18.24
C PHE A 119 35.08 11.50 17.14
N SER A 120 34.73 11.21 15.90
CA SER A 120 35.23 11.86 14.69
C SER A 120 34.53 13.20 14.35
N GLY A 121 33.42 13.53 15.01
CA GLY A 121 32.64 14.74 14.74
C GLY A 121 31.46 14.93 15.69
N PRO A 122 30.47 15.78 15.35
CA PRO A 122 29.21 15.86 16.08
C PRO A 122 28.46 14.51 16.01
N THR A 123 27.69 14.19 17.06
CA THR A 123 26.88 12.96 17.07
C THR A 123 25.74 13.10 16.04
N PRO A 124 25.58 12.18 15.08
CA PRO A 124 24.51 12.24 14.09
C PRO A 124 23.13 12.07 14.73
N GLN A 125 22.11 12.74 14.17
CA GLN A 125 20.71 12.58 14.58
C GLN A 125 19.94 11.57 13.71
N GLU A 126 20.39 11.34 12.48
CA GLU A 126 19.75 10.36 11.60
C GLU A 126 20.03 8.94 12.12
N PRO A 127 19.01 8.09 12.34
CA PRO A 127 19.16 6.79 13.00
C PRO A 127 20.20 5.84 12.40
N VAL A 128 20.29 5.73 11.07
CA VAL A 128 21.26 4.84 10.42
C VAL A 128 22.69 5.36 10.60
N ALA A 129 22.89 6.67 10.44
CA ALA A 129 24.17 7.31 10.69
C ALA A 129 24.58 7.21 12.16
N LEU A 130 23.63 7.33 13.09
CA LEU A 130 23.86 7.20 14.54
C LEU A 130 24.31 5.77 14.91
N SER A 131 23.65 4.73 14.38
CA SER A 131 24.08 3.34 14.60
C SER A 131 25.51 3.09 14.10
N ARG A 132 25.83 3.56 12.88
CA ARG A 132 27.19 3.44 12.31
C ARG A 132 28.23 4.16 13.17
N TYR A 133 27.92 5.39 13.59
CA TYR A 133 28.78 6.20 14.44
C TYR A 133 29.02 5.55 15.80
N ALA A 134 27.99 5.00 16.44
CA ALA A 134 28.13 4.23 17.67
C ALA A 134 28.99 2.97 17.46
N GLY A 135 28.86 2.30 16.32
CA GLY A 135 29.71 1.17 15.93
C GLY A 135 31.19 1.52 15.85
N GLU A 136 31.54 2.69 15.28
CA GLU A 136 32.92 3.19 15.23
C GLU A 136 33.50 3.44 16.63
N ILE A 137 32.71 4.05 17.52
CA ILE A 137 33.09 4.29 18.92
C ILE A 137 33.32 2.96 19.65
N ILE A 138 32.38 2.02 19.55
CA ILE A 138 32.48 0.68 20.15
C ILE A 138 33.76 -0.03 19.69
N ALA A 139 34.06 0.01 18.40
CA ALA A 139 35.27 -0.61 17.84
C ALA A 139 36.55 0.04 18.40
N ALA A 140 36.58 1.38 18.48
CA ALA A 140 37.72 2.11 19.02
C ALA A 140 37.94 1.83 20.53
N LEU A 141 36.87 1.81 21.32
CA LEU A 141 36.94 1.51 22.76
C LEU A 141 37.40 0.09 23.07
N THR A 142 37.10 -0.87 22.19
CA THR A 142 37.54 -2.26 22.34
C THR A 142 39.03 -2.44 21.98
N GLY A 143 39.55 -1.63 21.04
CA GLY A 143 40.88 -1.84 20.44
C GLY A 143 42.00 -0.94 20.98
N VAL A 144 41.70 0.13 21.71
CA VAL A 144 42.68 1.17 22.08
C VAL A 144 43.11 1.05 23.54
N LYS A 145 44.44 1.10 23.79
CA LYS A 145 44.97 1.38 25.12
C LYS A 145 44.66 2.82 25.50
N LEU A 146 43.84 2.99 26.52
CA LEU A 146 43.41 4.28 27.00
C LEU A 146 44.58 5.08 27.59
N PRO A 147 44.66 6.39 27.34
CA PRO A 147 45.65 7.25 27.96
C PRO A 147 45.42 7.33 29.48
N LYS A 148 46.42 7.80 30.24
CA LYS A 148 46.26 7.96 31.70
C LYS A 148 45.18 9.02 31.98
N PRO A 149 44.20 8.75 32.86
CA PRO A 149 43.18 9.73 33.23
C PRO A 149 43.79 10.99 33.84
N LYS A 150 43.23 12.16 33.51
CA LYS A 150 43.67 13.45 34.06
C LYS A 150 43.23 13.66 35.51
N ARG A 151 42.20 12.96 35.95
CA ARG A 151 41.64 13.04 37.31
C ARG A 151 41.91 11.74 38.05
N ALA A 152 42.60 11.84 39.19
CA ALA A 152 42.84 10.70 40.07
C ALA A 152 41.55 10.30 40.82
N GLY A 153 41.29 9.00 40.96
CA GLY A 153 40.21 8.46 41.79
C GLY A 153 38.91 8.09 41.06
N ILE A 154 38.75 8.40 39.77
CA ILE A 154 37.57 7.98 38.99
C ILE A 154 37.84 6.58 38.40
N LYS A 155 36.96 5.62 38.69
CA LYS A 155 36.96 4.29 38.08
C LYS A 155 36.01 4.30 36.89
N TRP A 156 36.51 3.86 35.75
CA TRP A 156 35.74 3.59 34.56
C TRP A 156 35.98 2.16 34.14
N ASP A 157 34.93 1.45 33.74
CA ASP A 157 35.07 0.20 33.01
C ASP A 157 34.68 0.40 31.52
N PRO A 158 35.65 0.39 30.61
CA PRO A 158 35.40 0.44 29.18
C PRO A 158 34.58 -0.75 28.68
N ALA A 159 34.70 -1.92 29.31
CA ALA A 159 33.99 -3.12 28.88
C ALA A 159 32.49 -2.99 29.17
N ASP A 160 32.12 -2.50 30.36
CA ASP A 160 30.72 -2.26 30.73
C ASP A 160 30.08 -1.21 29.81
N THR A 161 30.77 -0.09 29.57
CA THR A 161 30.29 0.95 28.63
C THR A 161 30.13 0.42 27.21
N VAL A 162 31.07 -0.41 26.73
CA VAL A 162 30.95 -1.05 25.42
C VAL A 162 29.74 -1.98 25.37
N ALA A 163 29.47 -2.74 26.43
CA ALA A 163 28.31 -3.62 26.51
C ALA A 163 26.99 -2.83 26.46
N GLU A 164 26.89 -1.73 27.23
CA GLU A 164 25.71 -0.85 27.24
C GLU A 164 25.46 -0.21 25.86
N LEU A 165 26.50 0.36 25.24
CA LEU A 165 26.38 0.94 23.90
C LEU A 165 26.04 -0.09 22.83
N ARG A 166 26.60 -1.30 22.92
CA ARG A 166 26.22 -2.40 22.02
C ARG A 166 24.75 -2.75 22.17
N SER A 167 24.26 -2.88 23.41
CA SER A 167 22.85 -3.19 23.65
C SER A 167 21.91 -2.11 23.08
N ALA A 168 22.20 -0.83 23.30
CA ALA A 168 21.40 0.27 22.75
C ALA A 168 21.46 0.33 21.21
N ARG A 169 22.64 0.06 20.62
CA ARG A 169 22.81 -0.01 19.17
C ARG A 169 22.05 -1.19 18.57
N ASP A 170 22.15 -2.38 19.16
CA ASP A 170 21.47 -3.59 18.69
C ASP A 170 19.94 -3.43 18.75
N ALA A 171 19.42 -2.73 19.76
CA ALA A 171 18.01 -2.36 19.82
C ALA A 171 17.59 -1.46 18.64
N LEU A 172 18.36 -0.41 18.35
CA LEU A 172 18.10 0.46 17.20
C LEU A 172 18.20 -0.30 15.86
N ASP A 173 19.23 -1.12 15.69
CA ASP A 173 19.44 -1.93 14.47
C ASP A 173 18.27 -2.92 14.27
N GLY A 174 17.73 -3.49 15.36
CA GLY A 174 16.53 -4.32 15.32
C GLY A 174 15.31 -3.58 14.77
N HIS A 175 15.04 -2.36 15.24
CA HIS A 175 13.93 -1.54 14.74
C HIS A 175 14.14 -1.10 13.28
N LEU A 176 15.36 -0.73 12.90
CA LEU A 176 15.68 -0.39 11.50
C LEU A 176 15.44 -1.56 10.55
N ALA A 177 15.82 -2.78 10.95
CA ALA A 177 15.55 -3.99 10.18
C ALA A 177 14.05 -4.31 10.08
N GLY A 178 13.30 -4.09 11.17
CA GLY A 178 11.84 -4.21 11.21
C GLY A 178 11.16 -3.31 10.19
N ILE A 179 11.48 -2.01 10.19
CA ILE A 179 10.93 -1.03 9.24
C ILE A 179 11.25 -1.40 7.79
N ALA A 180 12.48 -1.86 7.50
CA ALA A 180 12.84 -2.29 6.14
C ALA A 180 12.06 -3.54 5.67
N ARG A 181 11.59 -4.36 6.62
CA ARG A 181 10.68 -5.47 6.32
C ARG A 181 9.26 -4.96 6.09
N GLU A 182 8.72 -4.12 6.97
CA GLU A 182 7.39 -3.51 6.85
C GLU A 182 7.22 -2.77 5.52
N VAL A 183 8.23 -1.98 5.09
CA VAL A 183 8.20 -1.30 3.79
C VAL A 183 8.00 -2.28 2.62
N ARG A 184 8.63 -3.47 2.67
CA ARG A 184 8.46 -4.49 1.63
C ARG A 184 7.08 -5.15 1.71
N GLU A 185 6.57 -5.39 2.91
CA GLU A 185 5.24 -5.95 3.15
C GLU A 185 4.16 -4.97 2.64
N ALA A 186 4.27 -3.68 2.95
CA ALA A 186 3.44 -2.58 2.43
C ALA A 186 3.49 -2.45 0.90
N GLN A 187 4.67 -2.56 0.29
CA GLN A 187 4.78 -2.58 -1.18
C GLN A 187 4.05 -3.79 -1.79
N GLY A 188 4.13 -4.95 -1.14
CA GLY A 188 3.43 -6.16 -1.57
C GLY A 188 1.91 -6.03 -1.50
N THR A 189 1.38 -5.47 -0.40
CA THR A 189 -0.07 -5.26 -0.24
C THR A 189 -0.60 -4.20 -1.22
N LEU A 190 0.16 -3.13 -1.46
CA LEU A 190 -0.18 -2.12 -2.47
C LEU A 190 -0.21 -2.70 -3.88
N ALA A 191 0.78 -3.50 -4.25
CA ALA A 191 0.81 -4.17 -5.54
C ALA A 191 -0.38 -5.12 -5.72
N ALA A 192 -0.73 -5.90 -4.70
CA ALA A 192 -1.89 -6.78 -4.71
C ALA A 192 -3.21 -6.01 -4.84
N LYS A 193 -3.36 -4.89 -4.13
CA LYS A 193 -4.51 -3.97 -4.27
C LYS A 193 -4.65 -3.45 -5.70
N ASN A 194 -3.55 -2.95 -6.29
CA ASN A 194 -3.58 -2.42 -7.65
C ASN A 194 -3.93 -3.50 -8.68
N ALA A 195 -3.41 -4.72 -8.51
CA ALA A 195 -3.76 -5.86 -9.37
C ALA A 195 -5.24 -6.23 -9.26
N ALA A 196 -5.78 -6.31 -8.04
CA ALA A 196 -7.20 -6.60 -7.81
C ALA A 196 -8.11 -5.50 -8.38
N MET A 197 -7.72 -4.23 -8.29
CA MET A 197 -8.44 -3.12 -8.92
C MET A 197 -8.42 -3.22 -10.45
N ALA A 198 -7.28 -3.54 -11.05
CA ALA A 198 -7.17 -3.70 -12.50
C ALA A 198 -8.02 -4.88 -13.01
N GLU A 199 -7.98 -6.01 -12.31
CA GLU A 199 -8.83 -7.16 -12.62
C GLU A 199 -10.31 -6.81 -12.48
N HIS A 200 -10.69 -6.12 -11.40
CA HIS A 200 -12.06 -5.65 -11.22
C HIS A 200 -12.50 -4.71 -12.35
N ASP A 201 -11.69 -3.74 -12.73
CA ASP A 201 -12.00 -2.78 -13.80
C ASP A 201 -12.24 -3.50 -15.14
N GLU A 202 -11.45 -4.54 -15.44
CA GLU A 202 -11.64 -5.38 -16.61
C GLU A 202 -12.94 -6.19 -16.55
N ARG A 203 -13.20 -6.88 -15.44
CA ARG A 203 -14.43 -7.67 -15.27
C ARG A 203 -15.66 -6.79 -15.31
N PHE A 204 -15.60 -5.63 -14.67
CA PHE A 204 -16.66 -4.63 -14.71
C PHE A 204 -16.98 -4.23 -16.14
N ALA A 205 -15.97 -3.82 -16.93
CA ALA A 205 -16.19 -3.39 -18.32
C ALA A 205 -16.83 -4.49 -19.18
N ARG A 206 -16.40 -5.75 -19.01
CA ARG A 206 -16.95 -6.92 -19.70
C ARG A 206 -18.40 -7.19 -19.30
N THR A 207 -18.69 -7.23 -18.00
CA THR A 207 -20.04 -7.47 -17.47
C THR A 207 -21.01 -6.35 -17.87
N ALA A 208 -20.60 -5.09 -17.68
CA ALA A 208 -21.37 -3.91 -18.06
C ALA A 208 -21.65 -3.87 -19.56
N GLY A 209 -20.64 -4.14 -20.39
CA GLY A 209 -20.80 -4.24 -21.84
C GLY A 209 -21.73 -5.39 -22.26
N PHE A 210 -21.61 -6.55 -21.62
CA PHE A 210 -22.49 -7.70 -21.84
C PHE A 210 -23.95 -7.35 -21.52
N TYR A 211 -24.23 -6.79 -20.35
CA TYR A 211 -25.59 -6.37 -19.98
C TYR A 211 -26.13 -5.28 -20.89
N ALA A 212 -25.33 -4.26 -21.23
CA ALA A 212 -25.79 -3.22 -22.16
C ALA A 212 -26.18 -3.81 -23.54
N GLY A 213 -25.41 -4.78 -24.05
CA GLY A 213 -25.74 -5.47 -25.29
C GLY A 213 -27.01 -6.33 -25.16
N LEU A 214 -27.10 -7.09 -24.08
CA LEU A 214 -28.23 -7.99 -23.81
C LEU A 214 -29.55 -7.22 -23.64
N PHE A 215 -29.51 -6.13 -22.87
CA PHE A 215 -30.66 -5.25 -22.67
C PHE A 215 -31.10 -4.58 -23.97
N ARG A 216 -30.17 -4.12 -24.82
CA ARG A 216 -30.54 -3.60 -26.15
C ARG A 216 -31.16 -4.66 -27.04
N LEU A 217 -30.63 -5.88 -27.05
CA LEU A 217 -31.18 -6.97 -27.83
C LEU A 217 -32.61 -7.33 -27.38
N ALA A 218 -32.89 -7.25 -26.08
CA ALA A 218 -34.20 -7.44 -25.48
C ALA A 218 -35.14 -6.22 -25.60
N GLY A 219 -34.74 -5.17 -26.33
CA GLY A 219 -35.56 -3.95 -26.52
C GLY A 219 -35.59 -3.00 -25.32
N GLN A 220 -34.75 -3.21 -24.30
CA GLN A 220 -34.68 -2.42 -23.07
C GLN A 220 -33.55 -1.37 -23.14
N ALA A 221 -33.71 -0.37 -24.02
CA ALA A 221 -32.70 0.67 -24.23
C ALA A 221 -32.36 1.48 -22.97
N ASP A 222 -33.38 1.85 -22.19
CA ASP A 222 -33.20 2.64 -20.96
C ASP A 222 -32.38 1.87 -19.90
N LEU A 223 -32.55 0.55 -19.80
CA LEU A 223 -31.74 -0.29 -18.91
C LEU A 223 -30.31 -0.40 -19.42
N ALA A 224 -30.13 -0.54 -20.73
CA ALA A 224 -28.82 -0.64 -21.35
C ALA A 224 -27.94 0.59 -21.11
N ASP A 225 -28.54 1.78 -21.12
CA ASP A 225 -27.81 3.02 -20.90
C ASP A 225 -27.42 3.22 -19.44
N LYS A 226 -28.22 2.74 -18.48
CA LYS A 226 -27.91 2.79 -17.04
C LYS A 226 -26.74 1.93 -16.60
N VAL A 227 -26.45 0.85 -17.33
CA VAL A 227 -25.33 -0.08 -17.00
C VAL A 227 -24.10 0.15 -17.87
N ARG A 228 -24.12 1.17 -18.73
CA ARG A 228 -23.05 1.40 -19.70
C ARG A 228 -21.75 1.78 -18.97
N PRO A 229 -20.62 1.12 -19.28
CA PRO A 229 -19.35 1.43 -18.64
C PRO A 229 -18.84 2.80 -19.11
N SER A 230 -18.27 3.57 -18.18
CA SER A 230 -17.69 4.88 -18.46
C SER A 230 -16.40 4.75 -19.28
N PRO A 231 -16.27 5.48 -20.39
CA PRO A 231 -15.00 5.54 -21.14
C PRO A 231 -13.93 6.38 -20.42
N ARG A 232 -14.31 7.16 -19.40
CA ARG A 232 -13.42 8.08 -18.67
C ARG A 232 -13.00 7.53 -17.30
N ARG A 233 -13.86 6.73 -16.66
CA ARG A 233 -13.69 6.23 -15.30
C ARG A 233 -13.75 4.71 -15.29
N ALA A 234 -12.59 4.07 -15.20
CA ALA A 234 -12.49 2.61 -15.12
C ALA A 234 -13.26 2.07 -13.89
N GLY A 235 -13.99 0.97 -14.07
CA GLY A 235 -14.80 0.35 -13.02
C GLY A 235 -16.05 1.14 -12.61
N GLN A 236 -16.48 2.13 -13.41
CA GLN A 236 -17.67 2.95 -13.12
C GLN A 236 -18.63 3.01 -14.30
N ILE A 237 -19.91 3.25 -14.01
CA ILE A 237 -20.93 3.54 -15.01
C ILE A 237 -20.78 4.97 -15.56
N GLU A 238 -21.23 5.20 -16.79
CA GLU A 238 -21.29 6.53 -17.40
C GLU A 238 -22.45 7.32 -16.79
N ASP A 239 -22.17 8.46 -16.14
CA ASP A 239 -23.22 9.37 -15.68
C ASP A 239 -23.81 10.13 -16.87
N ALA A 240 -25.11 9.96 -17.14
CA ALA A 240 -25.81 10.58 -18.27
C ALA A 240 -25.85 12.12 -18.23
N ASP A 241 -25.64 12.72 -17.05
CA ASP A 241 -25.71 14.17 -16.81
C ASP A 241 -24.34 14.87 -16.76
N GLU A 242 -23.22 14.18 -16.98
CA GLU A 242 -21.90 14.82 -17.01
C GLU A 242 -21.64 15.49 -18.38
N PRO A 243 -21.41 16.82 -18.44
CA PRO A 243 -21.10 17.49 -19.71
C PRO A 243 -19.82 16.90 -20.32
N LEU A 244 -19.86 16.66 -21.63
CA LEU A 244 -18.71 16.19 -22.39
C LEU A 244 -17.53 17.16 -22.20
N SER A 245 -16.56 16.80 -21.35
CA SER A 245 -15.33 17.58 -21.22
C SER A 245 -14.60 17.55 -22.57
N GLY A 246 -14.31 18.75 -23.10
CA GLY A 246 -13.78 18.99 -24.44
C GLY A 246 -12.43 18.32 -24.77
N PRO A 247 -11.87 18.57 -25.97
CA PRO A 247 -10.72 17.82 -26.48
C PRO A 247 -9.53 17.89 -25.53
N ARG A 248 -8.83 16.76 -25.35
CA ARG A 248 -7.56 16.71 -24.61
C ARG A 248 -6.62 17.76 -25.17
N ALA A 249 -6.17 18.71 -24.33
CA ALA A 249 -5.12 19.64 -24.69
C ALA A 249 -3.89 18.83 -25.14
N SER A 250 -3.49 19.05 -26.40
CA SER A 250 -2.27 18.49 -26.96
C SER A 250 -1.07 18.95 -26.13
N SER A 251 -0.18 18.01 -25.80
CA SER A 251 1.08 18.27 -25.09
C SER A 251 1.87 19.42 -25.72
N PRO A 252 2.51 20.29 -24.92
CA PRO A 252 3.34 21.36 -25.45
C PRO A 252 4.58 20.78 -26.16
N PRO A 253 5.09 21.45 -27.21
CA PRO A 253 6.25 20.96 -27.96
C PRO A 253 7.52 21.01 -27.10
N PRO A 254 8.52 20.15 -27.38
CA PRO A 254 9.78 20.16 -26.67
C PRO A 254 10.54 21.46 -26.92
N LEU A 255 11.06 22.04 -25.84
CA LEU A 255 11.92 23.21 -25.88
C LEU A 255 13.22 22.87 -26.64
N THR A 256 13.47 23.60 -27.73
CA THR A 256 14.77 23.66 -28.43
C THR A 256 15.73 24.59 -27.72
#